data_AF-A0A0H3M0X1-F1
#
_entry.id   AF-A0A0H3M0X1-F1
#
_cell.length_a   1.000
_cell.length_b   1.000
_cell.length_c   1.000
_cell.angle_alpha   90.00
_cell.angle_beta   90.00
_cell.angle_gamma   90.00
#
_symmetry.space_group_name_H-M   'P 1'
#
loop_
_entity.id
_entity.type
_entity.pdbx_description
1 polymer ?
#
loop_
_entity_poly.entity_id
_entity_poly.type
_entity_poly.pdbx_seq_one_letter_code
_entity_poly.pdbx_strand_id
1 'polypeptide(L)'
;MRRIDTVDGLFEAGDPTIRKPGSRLPAWYMNLLQEELCSVVEGSGLVLDPEDPTQLYQAIQRLVAEGQSGFVVRRASIPTEKIADEVYVAGWGEMVWVETTYFTGYRSPLCGRPVDGHTQVPLVREVDAVGGLLSKVAYAGLWGYAREENLVVSQAAWTASIGAHHFVDVSETQFRVPDLRNMFRRYTGTDADTANARVLGGRQADQVKSHRHALNGYLMAPTASGGGLFGPNTGSSSGQAANYIEFSGGAESRPINTAYHPRLHA
;
A
#
# COMPACT_ATOMS: atom_id res chain seq x y z
N MET A 1 -43.97 15.21 21.29
CA MET A 1 -44.67 16.43 20.80
C MET A 1 -46.16 16.16 20.53
N ARG A 2 -47.02 17.17 20.70
CA ARG A 2 -48.45 17.15 20.28
C ARG A 2 -48.80 18.40 19.46
N ARG A 3 -49.82 18.33 18.60
CA ARG A 3 -50.31 19.46 17.80
C ARG A 3 -51.06 20.49 18.67
N ILE A 4 -51.17 21.73 18.18
CA ILE A 4 -51.94 22.80 18.84
C ILE A 4 -53.43 22.45 18.84
N ASP A 5 -54.16 22.91 19.85
CA ASP A 5 -55.59 22.60 20.04
C ASP A 5 -56.48 23.44 19.10
N THR A 6 -56.36 23.21 17.80
CA THR A 6 -57.22 23.76 16.74
C THR A 6 -57.90 22.61 15.96
N VAL A 7 -58.93 22.93 15.17
CA VAL A 7 -59.74 21.92 14.46
C VAL A 7 -58.89 21.06 13.51
N ASP A 8 -57.87 21.66 12.90
CA ASP A 8 -56.94 21.01 11.97
C ASP A 8 -55.56 20.72 12.59
N GLY A 9 -55.31 21.17 13.82
CA GLY A 9 -54.03 21.07 14.50
C GLY A 9 -52.94 21.99 13.94
N LEU A 10 -53.33 23.05 13.22
CA LEU A 10 -52.44 24.06 12.64
C LEU A 10 -52.61 25.44 13.31
N PHE A 11 -51.61 26.31 13.11
CA PHE A 11 -51.68 27.71 13.52
C PHE A 11 -52.46 28.53 12.51
N GLU A 12 -53.33 29.40 13.01
CA GLU A 12 -54.17 30.29 12.22
C GLU A 12 -53.94 31.74 12.66
N ALA A 13 -53.77 32.62 11.67
CA ALA A 13 -53.84 34.05 11.90
C ALA A 13 -55.28 34.43 12.28
N GLY A 14 -55.44 35.31 13.26
CA GLY A 14 -56.74 35.89 13.56
C GLY A 14 -57.22 36.78 12.42
N ASP A 15 -58.52 36.79 12.15
CA ASP A 15 -59.14 37.66 11.15
C ASP A 15 -60.14 38.60 11.84
N PRO A 16 -59.81 39.91 11.96
CA PRO A 16 -60.67 40.88 12.62
C PRO A 16 -61.94 41.20 11.82
N THR A 17 -61.97 40.94 10.50
CA THR A 17 -63.14 41.22 9.65
C THR A 17 -64.29 40.25 9.92
N ILE A 18 -63.96 39.01 10.30
CA ILE A 18 -64.93 37.98 10.70
C ILE A 18 -64.93 37.71 12.21
N ARG A 19 -64.23 38.54 13.00
CA ARG A 19 -64.06 38.36 14.45
C ARG A 19 -63.49 36.98 14.84
N LYS A 20 -62.65 36.38 14.00
CA LYS A 20 -61.97 35.12 14.29
C LYS A 20 -60.70 35.43 15.09
N PRO A 21 -60.59 35.01 16.37
CA PRO A 21 -59.33 35.14 17.11
C PRO A 21 -58.27 34.22 16.50
N GLY A 22 -57.00 34.63 16.57
CA GLY A 22 -55.89 33.76 16.18
C GLY A 22 -55.70 32.59 17.15
N SER A 23 -54.88 31.62 16.76
CA SER A 23 -54.57 30.47 17.61
C SER A 23 -54.04 30.93 18.98
N ARG A 24 -54.68 30.45 20.05
CA ARG A 24 -54.21 30.69 21.41
C ARG A 24 -53.02 29.78 21.67
N LEU A 25 -51.91 30.34 22.18
CA LEU A 25 -50.68 29.61 22.48
C LEU A 25 -50.68 29.24 23.98
N PRO A 26 -51.03 28.00 24.35
CA PRO A 26 -51.04 27.58 25.74
C PRO A 26 -49.62 27.35 26.26
N ALA A 27 -49.42 27.54 27.57
CA ALA A 27 -48.12 27.42 28.21
C ALA A 27 -47.43 26.06 27.94
N TRP A 28 -48.20 24.98 27.89
CA TRP A 28 -47.66 23.65 27.60
C TRP A 28 -46.94 23.59 26.24
N TYR A 29 -47.38 24.38 25.25
CA TYR A 29 -46.79 24.37 23.91
C TYR A 29 -45.45 25.09 23.89
N MET A 30 -45.38 26.26 24.53
CA MET A 30 -44.13 27.04 24.62
C MET A 30 -43.09 26.35 25.50
N ASN A 31 -43.52 25.78 26.63
CA ASN A 31 -42.62 25.00 27.48
C ASN A 31 -42.09 23.76 26.75
N LEU A 32 -42.94 23.06 25.98
CA LEU A 32 -42.49 21.93 25.17
C LEU A 32 -41.41 22.33 24.16
N LEU A 33 -41.60 23.44 23.43
CA LEU A 33 -40.58 23.92 22.48
C LEU A 33 -39.28 24.30 23.20
N GLN A 34 -39.38 24.97 24.34
CA GLN A 34 -38.20 25.32 25.15
C GLN A 34 -37.44 24.06 25.57
N GLU A 35 -38.11 23.09 26.19
CA GLU A 35 -37.45 21.88 26.69
C GLU A 35 -36.82 21.05 25.56
N GLU A 36 -37.46 20.95 24.39
CA GLU A 36 -36.88 20.24 23.22
C GLU A 36 -35.61 20.93 22.72
N LEU A 37 -35.61 22.27 22.61
CA LEU A 37 -34.43 23.03 22.19
C LEU A 37 -33.31 22.97 23.25
N CYS A 38 -33.66 23.11 24.52
CA CYS A 38 -32.73 22.97 25.64
C CYS A 38 -32.09 21.57 25.67
N SER A 39 -32.90 20.53 25.46
CA SER A 39 -32.43 19.13 25.41
C SER A 39 -31.43 18.90 24.27
N VAL A 40 -31.59 19.55 23.12
CA VAL A 40 -30.60 19.48 22.02
C VAL A 40 -29.28 20.13 22.43
N VAL A 41 -29.32 21.27 23.10
CA VAL A 41 -28.12 21.98 23.58
C VAL A 41 -27.39 21.17 24.65
N GLU A 42 -28.11 20.73 25.69
CA GLU A 42 -27.55 19.90 26.76
C GLU A 42 -27.06 18.55 26.25
N GLY A 43 -27.80 17.94 25.32
CA GLY A 43 -27.43 16.68 24.65
C GLY A 43 -26.15 16.78 23.82
N SER A 44 -25.75 17.99 23.40
CA SER A 44 -24.45 18.27 22.76
C SER A 44 -23.29 18.54 23.74
N GLY A 45 -23.55 18.44 25.05
CA GLY A 45 -22.59 18.73 26.11
C GLY A 45 -22.36 20.21 26.39
N LEU A 46 -23.21 21.10 25.87
CA LEU A 46 -23.21 22.53 26.22
C LEU A 46 -24.08 22.79 27.47
N VAL A 47 -23.72 23.80 28.27
CA VAL A 47 -24.53 24.27 29.40
C VAL A 47 -25.39 25.43 28.91
N LEU A 48 -26.67 25.44 29.24
CA LEU A 48 -27.60 26.51 28.86
C LEU A 48 -27.11 27.87 29.39
N ASP A 49 -27.08 28.86 28.51
CA ASP A 49 -26.65 30.23 28.79
C ASP A 49 -27.70 31.21 28.23
N PRO A 50 -28.47 31.90 29.09
CA PRO A 50 -29.50 32.83 28.64
C PRO A 50 -28.94 34.03 27.87
N GLU A 51 -27.63 34.30 27.96
CA GLU A 51 -26.98 35.41 27.27
C GLU A 51 -26.44 35.03 25.88
N ASP A 52 -26.47 33.75 25.49
CA ASP A 52 -26.02 33.27 24.18
C ASP A 52 -27.20 32.81 23.29
N PRO A 53 -27.65 33.62 22.31
CA PRO A 53 -28.72 33.23 21.40
C PRO A 53 -28.27 32.24 20.30
N THR A 54 -27.00 31.82 20.29
CA THR A 54 -26.41 30.96 19.24
C THR A 54 -26.24 29.49 19.67
N GLN A 55 -26.60 29.14 20.91
CA GLN A 55 -26.34 27.80 21.47
C GLN A 55 -26.94 26.66 20.66
N LEU A 56 -28.15 26.81 20.10
CA LEU A 56 -28.75 25.77 19.26
C LEU A 56 -27.92 25.49 18.01
N TYR A 57 -27.36 26.54 17.38
CA TYR A 57 -26.50 26.40 16.21
C TYR A 57 -25.19 25.70 16.59
N GLN A 58 -24.56 26.12 17.70
CA GLN A 58 -23.35 25.48 18.21
C GLN A 58 -23.58 24.00 18.56
N ALA A 59 -24.73 23.68 19.16
CA ALA A 59 -25.12 22.31 19.50
C ALA A 59 -25.27 21.42 18.26
N ILE A 60 -25.93 21.92 17.21
CA ILE A 60 -26.05 21.19 15.93
C ILE A 60 -24.67 20.98 15.30
N GLN A 61 -23.80 21.99 15.31
CA GLN A 61 -22.43 21.84 14.81
C GLN A 61 -21.66 20.74 15.56
N ARG A 62 -21.79 20.68 16.89
CA ARG A 62 -21.17 19.63 17.72
C ARG A 62 -21.74 18.25 17.46
N LEU A 63 -23.07 18.10 17.50
CA LEU A 63 -23.73 16.81 17.26
C LEU A 63 -23.44 16.24 15.87
N VAL A 64 -23.34 17.10 14.85
CA VAL A 64 -22.92 16.69 13.52
C VAL A 64 -21.46 16.26 13.53
N ALA A 65 -20.56 17.05 14.13
CA ALA A 65 -19.12 16.71 14.21
C ALA A 65 -18.86 15.41 15.00
N GLU A 66 -19.54 15.21 16.12
CA GLU A 66 -19.47 13.99 16.94
C GLU A 66 -20.09 12.79 16.21
N GLY A 67 -21.21 12.99 15.50
CA GLY A 67 -21.80 11.97 14.63
C GLY A 67 -20.95 11.62 13.40
N GLN A 68 -20.07 12.54 12.96
CA GLN A 68 -19.09 12.31 11.89
C GLN A 68 -17.85 11.54 12.37
N SER A 69 -17.59 11.46 13.67
CA SER A 69 -16.39 10.81 14.23
C SER A 69 -16.28 9.31 13.86
N GLY A 70 -17.36 8.70 13.35
CA GLY A 70 -17.38 7.31 12.85
C GLY A 70 -17.59 7.15 11.35
N PHE A 71 -17.75 8.23 10.56
CA PHE A 71 -17.99 8.11 9.12
C PHE A 71 -16.77 8.57 8.31
N VAL A 72 -16.05 7.61 7.73
CA VAL A 72 -14.98 7.91 6.78
C VAL A 72 -15.61 8.44 5.48
N VAL A 73 -15.44 9.73 5.21
CA VAL A 73 -15.95 10.35 3.97
C VAL A 73 -15.17 9.78 2.78
N ARG A 74 -15.83 8.93 2.00
CA ARG A 74 -15.29 8.43 0.74
C ARG A 74 -15.25 9.55 -0.31
N ARG A 75 -14.05 9.96 -0.71
CA ARG A 75 -13.82 10.97 -1.76
C ARG A 75 -13.84 10.33 -3.14
N ALA A 76 -14.29 11.06 -4.15
CA ALA A 76 -14.28 10.62 -5.55
C ALA A 76 -12.88 10.71 -6.18
N SER A 77 -12.09 11.70 -5.78
CA SER A 77 -10.74 11.96 -6.30
C SER A 77 -9.77 12.25 -5.16
N ILE A 78 -8.47 12.09 -5.45
CA ILE A 78 -7.40 12.48 -4.53
C ILE A 78 -7.40 14.01 -4.41
N PRO A 79 -7.48 14.59 -3.20
CA PRO A 79 -7.40 16.03 -3.03
C PRO A 79 -6.00 16.57 -3.40
N THR A 80 -5.94 17.81 -3.89
CA THR A 80 -4.68 18.49 -4.25
C THR A 80 -4.08 19.30 -3.10
N GLU A 81 -4.87 19.54 -2.05
CA GLU A 81 -4.50 20.32 -0.86
C GLU A 81 -4.77 19.52 0.40
N LYS A 82 -4.05 19.84 1.49
CA LYS A 82 -4.19 19.15 2.76
C LYS A 82 -5.53 19.48 3.40
N ILE A 83 -6.43 18.50 3.47
CA ILE A 83 -7.73 18.63 4.14
C ILE A 83 -7.79 17.84 5.46
N ALA A 84 -6.96 16.81 5.58
CA ALA A 84 -6.79 15.93 6.75
C ALA A 84 -5.47 15.17 6.63
N ASP A 85 -4.98 14.57 7.71
CA ASP A 85 -3.75 13.75 7.63
C ASP A 85 -4.00 12.44 6.85
N GLU A 86 -5.21 11.88 6.93
CA GLU A 86 -5.62 10.66 6.24
C GLU A 86 -6.98 10.85 5.56
N VAL A 87 -7.15 10.31 4.35
CA VAL A 87 -8.40 10.34 3.58
C VAL A 87 -8.64 9.01 2.88
N TYR A 88 -9.91 8.66 2.66
CA TYR A 88 -10.28 7.49 1.86
C TYR A 88 -10.79 7.90 0.48
N VAL A 89 -10.18 7.37 -0.58
CA VAL A 89 -10.49 7.73 -1.97
C VAL A 89 -11.01 6.51 -2.73
N ALA A 90 -12.10 6.68 -3.47
CA ALA A 90 -12.70 5.63 -4.28
C ALA A 90 -11.69 4.99 -5.25
N GLY A 91 -11.54 3.66 -5.18
CA GLY A 91 -10.64 2.88 -6.05
C GLY A 91 -9.18 2.84 -5.58
N TRP A 92 -8.72 3.90 -4.92
CA TRP A 92 -7.37 4.02 -4.37
C TRP A 92 -7.25 3.42 -2.96
N GLY A 93 -8.27 3.60 -2.13
CA GLY A 93 -8.26 3.20 -0.72
C GLY A 93 -7.77 4.32 0.18
N GLU A 94 -7.02 3.95 1.22
CA GLU A 94 -6.42 4.87 2.17
C GLU A 94 -5.26 5.67 1.55
N MET A 95 -5.26 6.97 1.80
CA MET A 95 -4.26 7.92 1.34
C MET A 95 -3.84 8.81 2.51
N VAL A 96 -2.54 8.96 2.71
CA VAL A 96 -1.96 9.77 3.78
C VAL A 96 -1.28 11.00 3.18
N TRP A 97 -1.43 12.15 3.84
CA TRP A 97 -0.71 13.36 3.46
C TRP A 97 0.78 13.18 3.77
N VAL A 98 1.60 13.29 2.73
CA VAL A 98 3.05 13.18 2.82
C VAL A 98 3.66 14.52 2.44
N GLU A 99 4.64 14.96 3.20
CA GLU A 99 5.40 16.18 2.95
C GLU A 99 6.89 15.91 3.18
N THR A 100 7.60 15.60 2.09
CA THR A 100 9.04 15.36 2.07
C THR A 100 9.70 16.33 1.09
N THR A 101 11.04 16.36 1.07
CA THR A 101 11.82 17.08 0.05
C THR A 101 11.47 16.68 -1.38
N TYR A 102 10.91 15.48 -1.58
CA TYR A 102 10.68 14.90 -2.91
C TYR A 102 9.20 14.83 -3.29
N PHE A 103 8.27 15.00 -2.36
CA PHE A 103 6.84 14.95 -2.65
C PHE A 103 6.00 15.64 -1.57
N THR A 104 5.04 16.45 -2.01
CA THR A 104 4.00 17.02 -1.15
C THR A 104 2.64 16.66 -1.74
N GLY A 105 1.81 15.96 -0.98
CA GLY A 105 0.47 15.56 -1.39
C GLY A 105 0.02 14.24 -0.76
N TYR A 106 -1.15 13.76 -1.18
CA TYR A 106 -1.66 12.46 -0.73
C TYR A 106 -1.00 11.29 -1.47
N ARG A 107 -0.50 10.30 -0.73
CA ARG A 107 0.08 9.06 -1.26
C ARG A 107 -0.40 7.86 -0.44
N SER A 108 -0.60 6.72 -1.11
CA SER A 108 -0.93 5.48 -0.40
C SER A 108 0.23 5.07 0.53
N PRO A 109 -0.05 4.57 1.75
CA PRO A 109 0.98 3.97 2.62
C PRO A 109 1.75 2.82 1.97
N LEU A 110 1.17 2.19 0.94
CA LEU A 110 1.75 1.06 0.22
C LEU A 110 2.47 1.47 -1.07
N CYS A 111 2.67 2.76 -1.31
CA CYS A 111 3.28 3.26 -2.54
C CYS A 111 4.64 2.60 -2.80
N GLY A 112 4.85 2.14 -4.05
CA GLY A 112 6.08 1.50 -4.48
C GLY A 112 6.22 0.01 -4.09
N ARG A 113 5.37 -0.50 -3.20
CA ARG A 113 5.38 -1.92 -2.83
C ARG A 113 4.97 -2.78 -4.03
N PRO A 114 5.77 -3.77 -4.45
CA PRO A 114 5.34 -4.73 -5.46
C PRO A 114 4.15 -5.55 -4.95
N VAL A 115 3.16 -5.76 -5.79
CA VAL A 115 1.97 -6.57 -5.51
C VAL A 115 1.81 -7.65 -6.57
N ASP A 116 1.17 -8.77 -6.24
CA ASP A 116 0.85 -9.80 -7.23
C ASP A 116 -0.46 -9.42 -7.93
N GLY A 117 -0.38 -9.04 -9.20
CA GLY A 117 -1.54 -8.68 -10.01
C GLY A 117 -2.33 -9.92 -10.46
N HIS A 118 -3.65 -9.78 -10.52
CA HIS A 118 -4.55 -10.83 -11.01
C HIS A 118 -5.53 -10.31 -12.09
N THR A 119 -5.26 -9.13 -12.63
CA THR A 119 -6.08 -8.45 -13.66
C THR A 119 -5.25 -8.24 -14.93
N GLN A 120 -5.93 -8.17 -16.08
CA GLN A 120 -5.25 -7.92 -17.36
C GLN A 120 -4.79 -6.46 -17.51
N VAL A 121 -5.54 -5.53 -16.92
CA VAL A 121 -5.20 -4.10 -16.85
C VAL A 121 -4.95 -3.78 -15.37
N PRO A 122 -3.87 -3.04 -15.04
CA PRO A 122 -3.63 -2.59 -13.67
C PRO A 122 -4.84 -1.84 -13.11
N LEU A 123 -5.16 -2.09 -11.83
CA LEU A 123 -6.17 -1.29 -11.16
C LEU A 123 -5.73 0.18 -11.09
N VAL A 124 -6.65 1.10 -10.83
CA VAL A 124 -6.35 2.56 -10.79
C VAL A 124 -5.21 2.94 -9.84
N ARG A 125 -4.97 2.12 -8.81
CA ARG A 125 -3.91 2.30 -7.80
C ARG A 125 -2.62 1.54 -8.12
N GLU A 126 -2.56 0.84 -9.24
CA GLU A 126 -1.47 -0.03 -9.64
C GLU A 126 -0.81 0.51 -10.91
N VAL A 127 0.47 0.17 -11.07
CA VAL A 127 1.23 0.44 -12.30
C VAL A 127 2.05 -0.80 -12.66
N ASP A 128 2.21 -1.04 -13.95
CA ASP A 128 3.00 -2.18 -14.42
C ASP A 128 4.50 -1.96 -14.17
N ALA A 129 5.10 -2.85 -13.37
CA ALA A 129 6.56 -2.90 -13.17
C ALA A 129 7.24 -3.73 -14.28
N VAL A 130 7.05 -3.31 -15.53
CA VAL A 130 7.58 -3.97 -16.75
C VAL A 130 8.63 -3.11 -17.48
N GLY A 131 9.25 -2.17 -16.76
CA GLY A 131 10.27 -1.28 -17.29
C GLY A 131 9.75 -0.10 -18.12
N GLY A 132 8.45 0.24 -18.04
CA GLY A 132 7.86 1.36 -18.78
C GLY A 132 8.33 2.75 -18.34
N LEU A 133 7.97 3.78 -19.11
CA LEU A 133 8.16 5.18 -18.75
C LEU A 133 6.86 5.76 -18.18
N LEU A 134 6.94 6.45 -17.05
CA LEU A 134 5.83 7.13 -16.39
C LEU A 134 6.09 8.63 -16.27
N SER A 135 5.01 9.42 -16.25
CA SER A 135 5.08 10.87 -16.02
C SER A 135 5.40 11.18 -14.55
N LYS A 136 6.39 12.04 -14.31
CA LYS A 136 6.74 12.57 -12.99
C LYS A 136 5.63 13.41 -12.36
N VAL A 137 4.73 13.98 -13.16
CA VAL A 137 3.59 14.77 -12.67
C VAL A 137 2.43 13.83 -12.32
N ALA A 138 2.03 12.96 -13.24
CA ALA A 138 0.90 12.05 -13.01
C ALA A 138 1.17 11.03 -11.89
N TYR A 139 2.44 10.62 -11.75
CA TYR A 139 2.89 9.66 -10.74
C TYR A 139 3.89 10.28 -9.76
N ALA A 140 3.66 11.54 -9.37
CA ALA A 140 4.54 12.29 -8.47
C ALA A 140 4.79 11.58 -7.14
N GLY A 141 3.77 10.91 -6.56
CA GLY A 141 3.92 10.16 -5.31
C GLY A 141 4.88 8.98 -5.42
N LEU A 142 4.80 8.23 -6.53
CA LEU A 142 5.70 7.11 -6.81
C LEU A 142 7.12 7.58 -7.15
N TRP A 143 7.24 8.70 -7.88
CA TRP A 143 8.54 9.31 -8.15
C TRP A 143 9.21 9.85 -6.89
N GLY A 144 8.45 10.50 -6.01
CA GLY A 144 8.88 10.91 -4.67
C GLY A 144 9.41 9.72 -3.88
N TYR A 145 8.62 8.65 -3.80
CA TYR A 145 8.99 7.39 -3.13
C TYR A 145 10.33 6.84 -3.63
N ALA A 146 10.52 6.74 -4.95
CA ALA A 146 11.74 6.19 -5.52
C ALA A 146 13.00 6.97 -5.10
N ARG A 147 12.88 8.31 -4.96
CA ARG A 147 13.97 9.18 -4.50
C ARG A 147 14.19 9.10 -3.00
N GLU A 148 13.12 9.07 -2.22
CA GLU A 148 13.16 8.92 -0.75
C GLU A 148 13.87 7.64 -0.32
N GLU A 149 13.57 6.53 -1.01
CA GLU A 149 14.14 5.21 -0.72
C GLU A 149 15.51 4.96 -1.37
N ASN A 150 16.09 5.95 -2.06
CA ASN A 150 17.36 5.82 -2.79
C ASN A 150 17.36 4.69 -3.84
N LEU A 151 16.25 4.51 -4.55
CA LEU A 151 16.07 3.46 -5.57
C LEU A 151 16.36 3.95 -7.00
N VAL A 152 16.70 5.23 -7.17
CA VAL A 152 17.00 5.82 -8.47
C VAL A 152 18.45 5.56 -8.86
N VAL A 153 18.65 4.91 -10.00
CA VAL A 153 19.97 4.59 -10.55
C VAL A 153 20.12 5.16 -11.97
N SER A 154 21.33 5.12 -12.52
CA SER A 154 21.56 5.52 -13.91
C SER A 154 20.91 4.52 -14.88
N GLN A 155 20.59 4.98 -16.09
CA GLN A 155 20.05 4.11 -17.15
C GLN A 155 20.97 2.90 -17.43
N ALA A 156 22.29 3.09 -17.38
CA ALA A 156 23.26 2.02 -17.58
C ALA A 156 23.20 0.97 -16.46
N ALA A 157 23.14 1.41 -15.19
CA ALA A 157 23.02 0.51 -14.05
C ALA A 157 21.69 -0.26 -14.07
N TRP A 158 20.59 0.40 -14.47
CA TRP A 158 19.30 -0.26 -14.64
C TRP A 158 19.34 -1.34 -15.73
N THR A 159 19.90 -1.03 -16.90
CA THR A 159 20.02 -2.00 -18.00
C THR A 159 20.87 -3.22 -17.61
N ALA A 160 21.94 -3.01 -16.83
CA ALA A 160 22.77 -4.10 -16.31
C ALA A 160 22.08 -4.93 -15.21
N SER A 161 20.99 -4.43 -14.63
CA SER A 161 20.30 -5.05 -13.49
C SER A 161 18.79 -5.25 -13.71
N ILE A 162 18.34 -5.42 -14.96
CA ILE A 162 16.92 -5.74 -15.27
C ILE A 162 16.44 -6.91 -14.41
N GLY A 163 15.40 -6.67 -13.60
CA GLY A 163 14.97 -7.53 -12.50
C GLY A 163 15.17 -6.91 -11.12
N ALA A 164 15.98 -5.85 -11.01
CA ALA A 164 16.13 -5.07 -9.78
C ALA A 164 14.95 -4.11 -9.60
N HIS A 165 14.60 -3.82 -8.36
CA HIS A 165 13.59 -2.83 -8.00
C HIS A 165 14.21 -1.42 -8.05
N HIS A 166 14.69 -1.01 -9.23
CA HIS A 166 15.31 0.30 -9.43
C HIS A 166 14.53 1.13 -10.44
N PHE A 167 14.57 2.45 -10.22
CA PHE A 167 13.99 3.46 -11.08
C PHE A 167 15.10 4.22 -11.81
N VAL A 168 14.75 4.91 -12.89
CA VAL A 168 15.71 5.77 -13.62
C VAL A 168 15.09 7.14 -13.84
N ASP A 169 15.85 8.20 -13.56
CA ASP A 169 15.52 9.52 -14.06
C ASP A 169 15.86 9.60 -15.56
N VAL A 170 14.85 9.66 -16.42
CA VAL A 170 15.03 9.59 -17.88
C VAL A 170 15.03 10.97 -18.51
N SER A 171 14.15 11.85 -18.05
CA SER A 171 14.03 13.23 -18.54
C SER A 171 13.39 14.11 -17.49
N GLU A 172 13.27 15.41 -17.77
CA GLU A 172 12.58 16.36 -16.89
C GLU A 172 11.14 15.95 -16.55
N THR A 173 10.46 15.23 -17.46
CA THR A 173 9.04 14.88 -17.31
C THR A 173 8.77 13.41 -17.06
N GLN A 174 9.75 12.52 -17.29
CA GLN A 174 9.54 11.08 -17.24
C GLN A 174 10.59 10.36 -16.41
N PHE A 175 10.16 9.27 -15.77
CA PHE A 175 11.03 8.31 -15.09
C PHE A 175 10.70 6.89 -15.55
N ARG A 176 11.68 5.98 -15.45
CA ARG A 176 11.48 4.56 -15.75
C ARG A 176 11.20 3.79 -14.47
N VAL A 177 10.22 2.89 -14.52
CA VAL A 177 9.91 1.95 -13.43
C VAL A 177 10.80 0.70 -13.48
N PRO A 178 10.87 -0.08 -12.39
CA PRO A 178 11.47 -1.41 -12.42
C PRO A 178 10.87 -2.31 -13.51
N ASP A 179 11.66 -3.26 -13.98
CA ASP A 179 11.18 -4.41 -14.75
C ASP A 179 11.37 -5.67 -13.90
N LEU A 180 10.28 -6.16 -13.30
CA LEU A 180 10.28 -7.28 -12.37
C LEU A 180 9.81 -8.59 -13.03
N ARG A 181 9.65 -8.61 -14.36
CA ARG A 181 9.27 -9.82 -15.07
C ARG A 181 10.35 -10.89 -14.90
N ASN A 182 9.92 -12.15 -14.81
CA ASN A 182 10.77 -13.33 -14.62
C ASN A 182 11.57 -13.35 -13.31
N MET A 183 11.24 -12.50 -12.32
CA MET A 183 11.93 -12.47 -11.03
C MET A 183 11.11 -13.16 -9.94
N PHE A 184 11.78 -13.97 -9.11
CA PHE A 184 11.23 -14.37 -7.82
C PHE A 184 11.43 -13.26 -6.79
N ARG A 185 10.52 -13.16 -5.83
CA ARG A 185 10.77 -12.34 -4.63
C ARG A 185 11.54 -13.16 -3.61
N ARG A 186 12.55 -12.54 -3.02
CA ARG A 186 13.29 -13.09 -1.88
C ARG A 186 13.48 -12.02 -0.83
N TYR A 187 13.43 -12.40 0.44
CA TYR A 187 13.75 -11.48 1.50
C TYR A 187 15.26 -11.17 1.55
N THR A 188 15.59 -9.92 1.91
CA THR A 188 16.97 -9.50 2.21
C THR A 188 17.54 -10.38 3.32
N GLY A 189 18.84 -10.62 3.26
CA GLY A 189 19.61 -11.44 4.20
C GLY A 189 21.08 -11.40 3.78
N THR A 190 21.89 -12.35 4.25
CA THR A 190 23.27 -12.49 3.78
C THR A 190 23.30 -13.20 2.42
N ASP A 191 24.01 -12.64 1.45
CA ASP A 191 24.33 -13.31 0.20
C ASP A 191 25.35 -14.41 0.48
N ALA A 192 24.96 -15.66 0.23
CA ALA A 192 25.79 -16.83 0.51
C ALA A 192 27.08 -16.88 -0.32
N ASP A 193 27.14 -16.21 -1.47
CA ASP A 193 28.34 -16.21 -2.33
C ASP A 193 29.39 -15.19 -1.90
N THR A 194 28.95 -14.06 -1.36
CA THR A 194 29.85 -12.94 -1.01
C THR A 194 29.96 -12.69 0.49
N ALA A 195 29.16 -13.40 1.29
CA ALA A 195 28.97 -13.18 2.72
C ALA A 195 28.52 -11.75 3.09
N ASN A 196 28.10 -10.93 2.12
CA ASN A 196 27.66 -9.56 2.34
C ASN A 196 26.15 -9.46 2.54
N ALA A 197 25.70 -8.41 3.21
CA ALA A 197 24.28 -8.09 3.28
C ALA A 197 23.72 -7.77 1.89
N ARG A 198 22.58 -8.37 1.57
CA ARG A 198 21.84 -8.08 0.34
C ARG A 198 21.25 -6.68 0.38
N VAL A 199 21.52 -5.89 -0.65
CA VAL A 199 20.94 -4.56 -0.84
C VAL A 199 19.45 -4.70 -1.21
N LEU A 200 18.61 -3.85 -0.63
CA LEU A 200 17.18 -3.73 -0.99
C LEU A 200 17.05 -3.48 -2.50
N GLY A 201 16.08 -4.14 -3.13
CA GLY A 201 15.83 -4.00 -4.56
C GLY A 201 16.87 -4.65 -5.47
N GLY A 202 17.98 -5.19 -4.92
CA GLY A 202 19.04 -5.82 -5.71
C GLY A 202 18.59 -7.11 -6.38
N ARG A 203 19.02 -7.28 -7.64
CA ARG A 203 18.88 -8.52 -8.42
C ARG A 203 19.99 -9.51 -8.08
N GLN A 204 19.64 -10.77 -7.95
CA GLN A 204 20.58 -11.87 -7.80
C GLN A 204 20.33 -12.93 -8.88
N ALA A 205 21.41 -13.43 -9.51
CA ALA A 205 21.33 -14.52 -10.48
C ALA A 205 20.94 -15.84 -9.82
N ASP A 206 20.43 -16.77 -10.63
CA ASP A 206 20.18 -18.14 -10.24
C ASP A 206 21.49 -18.88 -9.92
N GLN A 207 21.37 -19.93 -9.12
CA GLN A 207 22.49 -20.79 -8.75
C GLN A 207 21.98 -22.17 -8.32
N VAL A 208 22.79 -23.20 -8.53
CA VAL A 208 22.60 -24.53 -7.93
C VAL A 208 23.62 -24.74 -6.81
N LYS A 209 23.18 -25.32 -5.69
CA LYS A 209 24.07 -25.62 -4.57
C LYS A 209 25.15 -26.62 -5.00
N SER A 210 26.37 -26.36 -4.56
CA SER A 210 27.53 -27.18 -4.89
C SER A 210 27.31 -28.64 -4.49
N HIS A 211 27.38 -29.52 -5.46
CA HIS A 211 27.29 -30.97 -5.28
C HIS A 211 28.15 -31.69 -6.32
N ARG A 212 28.35 -32.98 -6.09
CA ARG A 212 29.05 -33.88 -7.02
C ARG A 212 28.31 -35.20 -7.08
N HIS A 213 28.47 -35.91 -8.20
CA HIS A 213 27.86 -37.22 -8.41
C HIS A 213 28.89 -38.33 -8.24
N ALA A 214 28.47 -39.43 -7.61
CA ALA A 214 29.27 -40.65 -7.55
C ALA A 214 29.20 -41.37 -8.90
N LEU A 215 30.35 -41.83 -9.38
CA LEU A 215 30.49 -42.72 -10.51
C LEU A 215 30.46 -44.16 -9.98
N ASN A 216 29.37 -44.87 -10.25
CA ASN A 216 29.30 -46.30 -9.97
C ASN A 216 29.95 -47.05 -11.12
N GLY A 217 31.25 -47.28 -10.99
CA GLY A 217 32.07 -48.01 -11.95
C GLY A 217 33.26 -48.67 -11.27
N TYR A 218 34.09 -49.31 -12.08
CA TYR A 218 35.28 -50.02 -11.64
C TYR A 218 36.51 -49.32 -12.22
N LEU A 219 37.56 -49.12 -11.41
CA LEU A 219 38.85 -48.65 -11.91
C LEU A 219 39.46 -49.78 -12.74
N MET A 220 39.65 -49.56 -14.05
CA MET A 220 40.50 -50.45 -14.83
C MET A 220 41.95 -50.22 -14.38
N ALA A 221 42.70 -51.30 -14.14
CA ALA A 221 44.04 -51.23 -13.58
C ALA A 221 44.89 -50.17 -14.33
N PRO A 222 45.61 -49.28 -13.62
CA PRO A 222 46.43 -48.28 -14.26
C PRO A 222 47.48 -48.99 -15.14
N THR A 223 47.44 -48.76 -16.45
CA THR A 223 48.60 -49.06 -17.29
C THR A 223 49.79 -48.23 -16.80
N ALA A 224 51.00 -48.77 -16.92
CA ALA A 224 52.24 -48.20 -16.38
C ALA A 224 52.54 -46.74 -16.83
N SER A 225 51.76 -46.15 -17.73
CA SER A 225 51.87 -44.76 -18.19
C SER A 225 50.97 -43.75 -17.45
N GLY A 226 50.36 -44.09 -16.31
CA GLY A 226 49.84 -43.09 -15.36
C GLY A 226 48.53 -42.39 -15.74
N GLY A 227 47.61 -43.09 -16.42
CA GLY A 227 46.24 -42.61 -16.64
C GLY A 227 45.24 -43.72 -16.36
N GLY A 228 44.45 -43.61 -15.29
CA GLY A 228 43.35 -44.55 -15.02
C GLY A 228 42.16 -44.25 -15.93
N LEU A 229 41.75 -45.22 -16.75
CA LEU A 229 40.55 -45.10 -17.58
C LEU A 229 39.32 -45.58 -16.79
N PHE A 230 38.30 -44.73 -16.66
CA PHE A 230 36.99 -45.12 -16.15
C PHE A 230 36.16 -45.73 -17.28
N GLY A 231 35.79 -47.01 -17.18
CA GLY A 231 35.08 -47.73 -18.24
C GLY A 231 34.05 -48.73 -17.72
N PRO A 232 33.06 -49.11 -18.56
CA PRO A 232 32.14 -50.21 -18.27
C PRO A 232 32.90 -51.54 -18.18
N ASN A 233 32.46 -52.42 -17.27
CA ASN A 233 33.10 -53.68 -16.92
C ASN A 233 33.37 -54.59 -18.14
N THR A 234 34.64 -54.90 -18.42
CA THR A 234 35.03 -55.89 -19.45
C THR A 234 35.87 -57.05 -18.91
N GLY A 235 35.85 -57.31 -17.59
CA GLY A 235 36.39 -58.55 -17.01
C GLY A 235 37.52 -58.38 -16.00
N SER A 236 37.38 -59.18 -14.94
CA SER A 236 38.33 -59.65 -13.91
C SER A 236 39.42 -58.68 -13.40
N SER A 237 39.41 -58.45 -12.08
CA SER A 237 40.39 -57.71 -11.25
C SER A 237 40.24 -56.18 -11.17
N SER A 238 39.00 -55.69 -11.05
CA SER A 238 38.76 -54.30 -10.66
C SER A 238 38.11 -54.21 -9.28
N GLY A 239 38.68 -53.37 -8.41
CA GLY A 239 38.10 -53.05 -7.10
C GLY A 239 37.04 -51.97 -7.23
N GLN A 240 35.93 -52.08 -6.48
CA GLN A 240 34.97 -50.99 -6.37
C GLN A 240 35.65 -49.82 -5.66
N ALA A 241 35.72 -48.67 -6.32
CA ALA A 241 36.11 -47.42 -5.69
C ALA A 241 34.98 -46.42 -5.92
N ALA A 242 34.49 -45.81 -4.84
CA ALA A 242 33.54 -44.70 -4.94
C ALA A 242 34.29 -43.48 -5.49
N ASN A 243 34.28 -43.33 -6.81
CA ASN A 243 34.88 -42.19 -7.48
C ASN A 243 33.80 -41.13 -7.67
N TYR A 244 34.17 -39.86 -7.53
CA TYR A 244 33.24 -38.75 -7.72
C TYR A 244 33.75 -37.86 -8.84
N ILE A 245 32.85 -37.22 -9.58
CA ILE A 245 33.23 -36.05 -10.38
C ILE A 245 33.56 -34.87 -9.46
N GLU A 246 34.15 -33.82 -10.01
CA GLU A 246 34.40 -32.58 -9.28
C GLU A 246 33.09 -31.92 -8.83
N PHE A 247 33.19 -31.09 -7.78
CA PHE A 247 32.07 -30.29 -7.31
C PHE A 247 31.67 -29.26 -8.37
N SER A 248 30.37 -29.11 -8.59
CA SER A 248 29.80 -28.07 -9.44
C SER A 248 28.65 -27.37 -8.73
N GLY A 249 28.54 -26.06 -8.92
CA GLY A 249 27.58 -25.19 -8.24
C GLY A 249 28.25 -24.28 -7.21
N GLY A 250 27.44 -23.51 -6.48
CA GLY A 250 27.93 -22.55 -5.49
C GLY A 250 27.24 -22.68 -4.13
N ALA A 251 27.07 -21.57 -3.42
CA ALA A 251 26.76 -21.62 -2.00
C ALA A 251 25.32 -22.07 -1.70
N GLU A 252 24.37 -21.84 -2.61
CA GLU A 252 22.97 -22.20 -2.42
C GLU A 252 22.25 -22.58 -3.73
N SER A 253 21.05 -23.17 -3.61
CA SER A 253 20.14 -23.39 -4.73
C SER A 253 19.07 -22.30 -4.71
N ARG A 254 18.99 -21.50 -5.78
CA ARG A 254 18.03 -20.39 -5.88
C ARG A 254 17.68 -20.07 -7.34
N PRO A 255 16.46 -19.57 -7.62
CA PRO A 255 16.16 -18.96 -8.89
C PRO A 255 16.65 -17.49 -8.93
N ILE A 256 16.58 -16.86 -10.11
CA ILE A 256 16.82 -15.43 -10.26
C ILE A 256 15.80 -14.66 -9.41
N ASN A 257 16.25 -13.71 -8.60
CA ASN A 257 15.39 -13.07 -7.60
C ASN A 257 15.74 -11.61 -7.30
N THR A 258 14.78 -10.88 -6.75
CA THR A 258 14.89 -9.50 -6.28
C THR A 258 14.75 -9.46 -4.76
N ALA A 259 15.60 -8.65 -4.09
CA ALA A 259 15.61 -8.53 -2.63
C ALA A 259 14.56 -7.55 -2.09
N TYR A 260 13.76 -7.97 -1.10
CA TYR A 260 12.84 -7.10 -0.36
C TYR A 260 12.99 -7.28 1.15
N HIS A 261 12.70 -6.26 1.96
CA HIS A 261 12.77 -6.43 3.41
C HIS A 261 11.64 -7.35 3.93
N PRO A 262 11.94 -8.28 4.86
CA PRO A 262 10.91 -9.03 5.56
C PRO A 262 10.16 -8.09 6.52
N ARG A 263 8.85 -7.95 6.31
CA ARG A 263 7.98 -7.05 7.10
C ARG A 263 6.66 -7.75 7.40
N LEU A 264 6.08 -7.44 8.57
CA LEU A 264 4.73 -7.84 8.98
C LEU A 264 3.90 -6.58 9.22
N HIS A 265 2.60 -6.65 8.92
CA HIS A 265 1.66 -5.65 9.40
C HIS A 265 1.41 -5.91 10.88
N ALA A 266 1.43 -4.85 11.70
CA ALA A 266 1.12 -4.89 13.12
C ALA A 266 -0.14 -4.06 13.38
#